data_AF-A0A222FII7-F1
#
_entry.id   AF-A0A222FII7-F1
#
_cell.length_a   1.000
_cell.length_b   1.000
_cell.length_c   1.000
_cell.angle_alpha   90.00
_cell.angle_beta   90.00
_cell.angle_gamma   90.00
#
_symmetry.space_group_name_H-M   'P 1'
#
loop_
_entity.id
_entity.type
_entity.pdbx_description
1 polymer ?
#
loop_
_entity_poly.entity_id
_entity_poly.type
_entity_poly.pdbx_seq_one_letter_code
_entity_poly.pdbx_strand_id
1 'polypeptide(L)'
;MRSLCWLLLVFTSLVMADPKVATPLVSAPQKLQAMVELHTADELQRLLTRAEQVANGDGQYRTEDPIAIVLHGQEIQLFKRSSYDTHKQLIDLAAKLDAFNVVDLKVCQRWMGDNGILADELPAFLEPVPFGGDEVQRLQEAGYAFF
;
A
#
# COMPACT_ATOMS: atom_id res chain seq x y z
N MET A 1 -50.65 -53.93 -42.85
CA MET A 1 -50.20 -52.85 -43.75
C MET A 1 -50.57 -51.51 -43.14
N ARG A 2 -49.62 -50.55 -43.13
CA ARG A 2 -49.77 -49.11 -42.80
C ARG A 2 -49.87 -48.82 -41.29
N SER A 3 -49.15 -47.88 -40.69
CA SER A 3 -48.01 -47.06 -41.09
C SER A 3 -47.48 -46.49 -39.77
N LEU A 4 -46.19 -46.64 -39.47
CA LEU A 4 -45.55 -45.98 -38.34
C LEU A 4 -45.50 -44.46 -38.61
N CYS A 5 -46.03 -43.66 -37.70
CA CYS A 5 -45.74 -42.22 -37.63
C CYS A 5 -45.39 -41.91 -36.18
N TRP A 6 -44.09 -41.85 -35.88
CA TRP A 6 -43.57 -41.34 -34.61
C TRP A 6 -42.73 -40.11 -34.94
N LEU A 7 -43.38 -38.94 -34.85
CA LEU A 7 -42.70 -37.65 -34.93
C LEU A 7 -42.24 -37.30 -33.51
N LEU A 8 -41.00 -37.64 -33.18
CA LEU A 8 -40.34 -37.19 -31.94
C LEU A 8 -39.91 -35.73 -32.10
N LEU A 9 -40.71 -34.80 -31.57
CA LEU A 9 -40.32 -33.41 -31.36
C LEU A 9 -39.35 -33.34 -30.17
N VAL A 10 -38.06 -33.20 -30.46
CA VAL A 10 -37.04 -32.91 -29.45
C VAL A 10 -37.11 -31.42 -29.14
N PHE A 11 -37.72 -31.06 -28.01
CA PHE A 11 -37.64 -29.71 -27.45
C PHE A 11 -36.24 -29.51 -26.86
N THR A 12 -35.33 -28.95 -27.64
CA THR A 12 -34.07 -28.40 -27.13
C THR A 12 -34.37 -27.17 -26.29
N SER A 13 -34.38 -27.36 -24.97
CA SER A 13 -34.45 -26.24 -24.02
C SER A 13 -33.12 -25.50 -24.07
N LEU A 14 -33.13 -24.34 -24.74
CA LEU A 14 -32.02 -23.40 -24.75
C LEU A 14 -31.98 -22.71 -23.38
N VAL A 15 -31.14 -23.19 -22.48
CA VAL A 15 -30.86 -22.54 -21.20
C VAL A 15 -30.08 -21.25 -21.51
N MET A 16 -30.76 -20.10 -21.42
CA MET A 16 -30.09 -18.80 -21.34
C MET A 16 -29.43 -18.72 -19.97
N ALA A 17 -28.10 -18.70 -19.94
CA ALA A 17 -27.34 -18.42 -18.73
C ALA A 17 -27.49 -16.93 -18.38
N ASP A 18 -28.02 -16.63 -17.20
CA ASP A 18 -28.08 -15.26 -16.67
C ASP A 18 -26.66 -14.68 -16.55
N PRO A 19 -26.41 -13.43 -17.02
CA PRO A 19 -25.15 -12.76 -16.78
C PRO A 19 -25.05 -12.47 -15.28
N LYS A 20 -24.23 -13.27 -14.59
CA LYS A 20 -23.88 -13.08 -13.19
C LYS A 20 -23.17 -11.73 -13.07
N VAL A 21 -23.91 -10.70 -12.65
CA VAL A 21 -23.35 -9.39 -12.33
C VAL A 21 -22.30 -9.62 -11.25
N ALA A 22 -21.03 -9.49 -11.62
CA ALA A 22 -19.93 -9.61 -10.69
C ALA A 22 -20.02 -8.40 -9.75
N THR A 23 -20.52 -8.62 -8.53
CA THR A 23 -20.37 -7.67 -7.44
C THR A 23 -18.87 -7.43 -7.27
N PRO A 24 -18.38 -6.18 -7.26
CA PRO A 24 -16.96 -5.95 -7.01
C PRO A 24 -16.65 -6.56 -5.64
N LEU A 25 -15.78 -7.55 -5.63
CA LEU A 25 -15.27 -8.15 -4.41
C LEU A 25 -14.51 -7.05 -3.70
N VAL A 26 -15.18 -6.43 -2.73
CA VAL A 26 -14.52 -5.64 -1.72
C VAL A 26 -13.44 -6.53 -1.11
N SER A 27 -12.17 -6.19 -1.35
CA SER A 27 -11.02 -6.90 -0.79
C SER A 27 -11.19 -6.96 0.72
N ALA A 28 -10.98 -8.15 1.31
CA ALA A 28 -10.85 -8.27 2.76
C ALA A 28 -9.69 -7.36 3.24
N PRO A 29 -9.76 -6.80 4.46
CA PRO A 29 -8.65 -6.06 5.02
C PRO A 29 -7.36 -6.88 5.03
N GLN A 30 -6.24 -6.26 4.67
CA GLN A 30 -4.90 -6.85 4.64
C GLN A 30 -3.92 -5.91 5.32
N LYS A 31 -2.84 -6.45 5.87
CA LYS A 31 -1.70 -5.63 6.31
C LYS A 31 -0.94 -5.14 5.08
N LEU A 32 -0.62 -3.86 5.02
CA LEU A 32 -0.05 -3.23 3.83
C LEU A 32 1.29 -2.57 4.11
N GLN A 33 2.22 -2.72 3.18
CA GLN A 33 3.49 -2.00 3.19
C GLN A 33 3.74 -1.35 1.82
N ALA A 34 4.41 -0.20 1.81
CA ALA A 34 4.88 0.45 0.58
C ALA A 34 6.35 0.08 0.32
N MET A 35 6.69 -0.13 -0.95
CA MET A 35 8.07 -0.17 -1.41
C MET A 35 8.48 1.23 -1.90
N VAL A 36 9.64 1.71 -1.45
CA VAL A 36 10.27 2.94 -1.97
C VAL A 36 11.37 2.51 -2.94
N GLU A 37 11.11 2.60 -4.24
CA GLU A 37 12.00 2.09 -5.30
C GLU A 37 12.91 3.18 -5.88
N LEU A 38 12.36 4.38 -6.09
CA LEU A 38 13.05 5.48 -6.76
C LEU A 38 13.81 6.39 -5.78
N HIS A 39 13.47 6.36 -4.50
CA HIS A 39 14.09 7.17 -3.46
C HIS A 39 13.95 8.68 -3.74
N THR A 40 12.78 9.09 -4.25
CA THR A 40 12.51 10.49 -4.66
C THR A 40 11.34 11.11 -3.88
N ALA A 41 11.31 12.44 -3.82
CA ALA A 41 10.20 13.18 -3.20
C ALA A 41 8.87 12.91 -3.91
N ASP A 42 8.86 12.86 -5.25
CA ASP A 42 7.64 12.63 -6.03
C ASP A 42 7.08 11.22 -5.80
N GLU A 43 7.94 10.21 -5.69
CA GLU A 43 7.51 8.85 -5.35
C GLU A 43 6.89 8.82 -3.96
N LEU A 44 7.58 9.36 -2.96
CA LEU A 44 7.10 9.34 -1.59
C LEU A 44 5.78 10.11 -1.45
N GLN A 45 5.64 11.25 -2.14
CA GLN A 45 4.38 11.99 -2.22
C GLN A 45 3.25 11.14 -2.80
N ARG A 46 3.51 10.38 -3.87
CA ARG A 46 2.52 9.45 -4.45
C ARG A 46 2.13 8.34 -3.48
N LEU A 47 3.11 7.72 -2.81
CA LEU A 47 2.86 6.65 -1.82
C LEU A 47 2.01 7.16 -0.65
N LEU A 48 2.34 8.32 -0.10
CA LEU A 48 1.58 8.94 1.00
C LEU A 48 0.16 9.33 0.56
N THR A 49 0.01 9.90 -0.65
CA THR A 49 -1.32 10.24 -1.19
C THR A 49 -2.16 8.99 -1.41
N ARG A 50 -1.55 7.89 -1.87
CA ARG A 50 -2.22 6.62 -2.03
C ARG A 50 -2.61 6.00 -0.68
N ALA A 51 -1.77 6.13 0.34
CA ALA A 51 -2.11 5.70 1.69
C ALA A 51 -3.31 6.48 2.25
N GLU A 52 -3.38 7.79 2.00
CA GLU A 52 -4.55 8.61 2.34
C GLU A 52 -5.82 8.13 1.63
N GLN A 53 -5.73 7.78 0.34
CA GLN A 53 -6.85 7.21 -0.41
C GLN A 53 -7.33 5.88 0.21
N VAL A 54 -6.41 4.99 0.58
CA VAL A 54 -6.75 3.73 1.26
C VAL A 54 -7.48 4.00 2.58
N ALA A 55 -7.02 4.97 3.38
CA ALA A 55 -7.67 5.35 4.63
C ALA A 55 -9.07 5.95 4.42
N ASN A 56 -9.29 6.69 3.33
CA ASN A 56 -10.59 7.23 2.97
C ASN A 56 -11.56 6.18 2.39
N GLY A 57 -11.10 4.94 2.20
CA GLY A 57 -11.88 3.88 1.55
C GLY A 57 -11.94 4.01 0.03
N ASP A 58 -11.07 4.85 -0.56
CA ASP A 58 -10.92 5.01 -1.99
C ASP A 58 -10.00 3.91 -2.56
N GLY A 59 -10.42 3.28 -3.65
CA GLY A 59 -9.61 2.27 -4.35
C GLY A 59 -9.86 0.82 -3.90
N GLN A 60 -8.87 -0.05 -4.16
CA GLN A 60 -9.03 -1.50 -4.05
C GLN A 60 -8.49 -2.12 -2.75
N TYR A 61 -7.64 -1.38 -2.02
CA TYR A 61 -7.01 -1.88 -0.80
C TYR A 61 -7.78 -1.44 0.43
N ARG A 62 -7.74 -2.27 1.47
CA ARG A 62 -8.30 -1.98 2.79
C ARG A 62 -7.34 -2.54 3.83
N THR A 63 -7.14 -1.82 4.92
CA THR A 63 -6.30 -2.23 6.04
C THR A 63 -6.93 -1.75 7.34
N GLU A 64 -6.73 -2.51 8.41
CA GLU A 64 -7.05 -2.11 9.79
C GLU A 64 -5.79 -1.63 10.54
N ASP A 65 -4.62 -2.05 10.06
CA ASP A 65 -3.30 -1.65 10.56
C ASP A 65 -2.77 -0.44 9.77
N PRO A 66 -1.90 0.40 10.36
CA PRO A 66 -1.21 1.46 9.61
C PRO A 66 -0.36 0.85 8.49
N ILE A 67 -0.29 1.55 7.37
CA ILE A 67 0.51 1.14 6.22
C ILE A 67 1.98 1.39 6.54
N ALA A 68 2.78 0.32 6.58
CA ALA A 68 4.21 0.42 6.86
C ALA A 68 4.96 0.98 5.65
N ILE A 69 5.80 1.99 5.86
CA ILE A 69 6.65 2.57 4.82
C ILE A 69 8.08 2.61 5.35
N VAL A 70 8.96 1.78 4.78
CA VAL A 70 10.35 1.69 5.22
C VAL A 70 11.22 2.59 4.35
N LEU A 71 11.76 3.66 4.96
CA LEU A 71 12.71 4.58 4.34
C LEU A 71 14.13 4.02 4.51
N HIS A 72 14.81 3.80 3.40
CA HIS A 72 16.13 3.17 3.38
C HIS A 72 17.06 3.69 2.28
N GLY A 73 16.76 4.88 1.75
CA GLY A 73 17.55 5.54 0.72
C GLY A 73 17.58 7.06 0.83
N GLN A 74 17.78 7.71 -0.31
CA GLN A 74 17.97 9.15 -0.42
C GLN A 74 16.77 9.97 0.10
N GLU A 75 15.56 9.40 0.05
CA GLU A 75 14.36 10.02 0.58
C GLU A 75 14.46 10.41 2.06
N ILE A 76 15.35 9.77 2.84
CA ILE A 76 15.59 10.13 4.25
C ILE A 76 16.09 11.58 4.37
N GLN A 77 16.88 12.10 3.41
CA GLN A 77 17.35 13.48 3.44
C GLN A 77 16.23 14.52 3.32
N LEU A 78 15.08 14.14 2.75
CA LEU A 78 13.91 15.00 2.63
C LEU A 78 13.39 15.39 4.02
N PHE A 79 13.54 14.50 5.01
CA PHE A 79 13.04 14.69 6.37
C PHE A 79 14.00 15.41 7.30
N LYS A 80 15.23 15.74 6.87
CA LYS A 80 16.14 16.52 7.72
C LYS A 80 15.48 17.83 8.15
N ARG A 81 15.68 18.25 9.40
CA ARG A 81 15.20 19.54 9.92
C ARG A 81 15.59 20.71 9.02
N SER A 82 16.81 20.68 8.47
CA SER A 82 17.30 21.69 7.51
C SER A 82 16.57 21.71 6.17
N SER A 83 15.91 20.61 5.80
CA SER A 83 15.16 20.43 4.55
C SER A 83 13.68 20.76 4.70
N TYR A 84 13.21 21.11 5.91
CA TYR A 84 11.79 21.28 6.21
C TYR A 84 11.13 22.34 5.33
N ASP A 85 11.71 23.52 5.22
CA ASP A 85 11.11 24.61 4.44
C ASP A 85 10.93 24.24 2.96
N THR A 86 11.86 23.46 2.40
CA THR A 86 11.83 23.00 1.01
C THR A 86 10.81 21.87 0.78
N HIS A 87 10.64 20.97 1.76
CA HIS A 87 9.78 19.77 1.64
C HIS A 87 8.56 19.82 2.56
N LYS A 88 8.17 21.02 2.98
CA LYS A 88 7.13 21.24 4.00
C LYS A 88 5.84 20.48 3.72
N GLN A 89 5.36 20.52 2.48
CA GLN A 89 4.11 19.85 2.09
C GLN A 89 4.18 18.33 2.27
N LEU A 90 5.30 17.72 1.87
CA LEU A 90 5.52 16.28 2.00
C LEU A 90 5.65 15.88 3.47
N ILE A 91 6.46 16.62 4.24
CA ILE A 91 6.69 16.32 5.66
C ILE A 91 5.41 16.50 6.47
N ASP A 92 4.65 17.57 6.22
CA ASP A 92 3.38 17.82 6.89
C ASP A 92 2.34 16.74 6.55
N LEU A 93 2.30 16.25 5.31
CA LEU A 93 1.44 15.13 4.92
C LEU A 93 1.85 13.84 5.66
N ALA A 94 3.14 13.51 5.65
CA ALA A 94 3.67 12.35 6.37
C ALA A 94 3.32 12.41 7.87
N ALA A 95 3.57 13.56 8.51
CA ALA A 95 3.26 13.78 9.92
C ALA A 95 1.75 13.68 10.21
N LYS A 96 0.90 14.22 9.32
CA LYS A 96 -0.56 14.11 9.43
C LYS A 96 -1.00 12.65 9.37
N LEU A 97 -0.52 11.89 8.39
CA LEU A 97 -0.92 10.50 8.20
C LEU A 97 -0.43 9.60 9.34
N ASP A 98 0.77 9.85 9.86
CA ASP A 98 1.28 9.17 11.05
C ASP A 98 0.42 9.48 12.29
N ALA A 99 0.12 10.76 12.53
CA ALA A 99 -0.70 11.20 13.67
C ALA A 99 -2.13 10.62 13.65
N PHE A 100 -2.67 10.29 12.47
CA PHE A 100 -3.96 9.62 12.31
C PHE A 100 -3.87 8.09 12.23
N ASN A 101 -2.69 7.51 12.49
CA ASN A 101 -2.43 6.07 12.42
C ASN A 101 -2.77 5.47 11.05
N VAL A 102 -2.55 6.24 9.97
CA VAL A 102 -2.73 5.81 8.58
C VAL A 102 -1.45 5.18 8.04
N VAL A 103 -0.30 5.75 8.38
CA VAL A 103 1.02 5.22 8.00
C VAL A 103 1.87 5.00 9.24
N ASP A 104 2.80 4.08 9.13
CA ASP A 104 3.87 3.82 10.10
C ASP A 104 5.19 3.97 9.34
N LEU A 105 5.86 5.11 9.54
CA LEU A 105 7.07 5.47 8.81
C LEU A 105 8.31 5.00 9.57
N LYS A 106 9.06 4.08 8.96
CA LYS A 106 10.28 3.50 9.53
C LYS A 106 11.51 4.05 8.83
N VAL A 107 12.62 4.24 9.54
CA VAL A 107 13.86 4.80 8.99
C VAL A 107 15.07 3.93 9.29
N CYS A 108 15.85 3.62 8.25
CA CYS A 108 17.03 2.75 8.33
C CYS A 108 18.21 3.44 9.05
N GLN A 109 18.50 3.01 10.28
CA GLN A 109 19.63 3.49 11.08
C GLN A 109 20.98 3.26 10.40
N ARG A 110 21.16 2.11 9.74
CA ARG A 110 22.39 1.83 8.99
C ARG A 110 22.63 2.87 7.90
N TRP A 111 21.59 3.18 7.11
CA TRP A 111 21.70 4.18 6.04
C TRP A 111 21.97 5.57 6.60
N MET A 112 21.30 5.94 7.70
CA MET A 112 21.55 7.20 8.40
C MET A 112 23.02 7.31 8.84
N GLY A 113 23.56 6.26 9.45
CA GLY A 113 24.96 6.20 9.88
C GLY A 113 25.94 6.32 8.71
N ASP A 114 25.68 5.59 7.62
CA ASP A 114 26.50 5.63 6.40
C ASP A 114 26.47 7.01 5.70
N ASN A 115 25.45 7.84 5.97
CA ASN A 115 25.26 9.17 5.38
C ASN A 115 25.40 10.33 6.40
N GLY A 116 25.84 10.05 7.63
CA GLY A 116 26.07 11.08 8.65
C GLY A 116 24.82 11.84 9.09
N ILE A 117 23.67 11.17 9.15
CA ILE A 117 22.41 11.74 9.67
C ILE A 117 22.19 11.25 11.10
N LEU A 118 22.01 12.19 12.02
CA LEU A 118 21.65 11.87 13.41
C LEU A 118 20.13 11.75 13.59
N ALA A 119 19.70 10.94 14.55
CA ALA A 119 18.27 10.73 14.82
C ALA A 119 17.55 12.02 15.25
N ASP A 120 18.24 12.92 15.95
CA ASP A 120 17.71 14.22 16.37
C ASP A 120 17.66 15.25 15.24
N GLU A 121 18.16 14.94 14.04
CA GLU A 121 17.95 15.74 12.82
C GLU A 121 16.64 15.40 12.11
N LEU A 122 16.00 14.28 12.48
CA LEU A 122 14.77 13.79 11.87
C LEU A 122 13.54 14.06 12.77
N PRO A 123 12.32 14.08 12.20
CA PRO A 123 11.10 14.18 12.97
C PRO A 123 10.91 12.95 13.87
N ALA A 124 10.37 13.16 15.06
CA ALA A 124 10.21 12.10 16.07
C ALA A 124 9.21 10.99 15.68
N PHE A 125 8.37 11.23 14.66
CA PHE A 125 7.44 10.23 14.16
C PHE A 125 8.09 9.16 13.26
N LEU A 126 9.35 9.36 12.83
CA LEU A 126 10.07 8.33 12.10
C LEU A 126 10.62 7.29 13.08
N GLU A 127 10.11 6.05 13.01
CA GLU A 127 10.56 4.96 13.86
C GLU A 127 11.90 4.38 13.35
N PRO A 128 12.99 4.45 14.13
CA PRO A 128 14.27 3.93 13.68
C PRO A 128 14.29 2.39 13.69
N VAL A 129 14.72 1.80 12.58
CA VAL A 129 14.96 0.35 12.45
C VAL A 129 16.43 0.07 12.11
N PRO A 130 17.02 -1.05 12.59
CA PRO A 130 18.44 -1.32 12.39
C PRO A 130 18.87 -1.33 10.92
N PHE A 131 18.11 -2.04 10.07
CA PHE A 131 18.39 -2.18 8.65
C PHE A 131 17.08 -2.26 7.85
N GLY A 132 16.92 -1.38 6.85
CA GLY A 132 15.67 -1.25 6.11
C GLY A 132 15.29 -2.49 5.30
N GLY A 133 16.26 -3.14 4.66
CA GLY A 133 16.01 -4.37 3.90
C GLY A 133 15.47 -5.51 4.78
N ASP A 134 16.07 -5.69 5.96
CA ASP A 134 15.63 -6.70 6.93
C ASP A 134 14.22 -6.37 7.46
N GLU A 135 13.90 -5.08 7.65
CA GLU A 135 12.58 -4.67 8.11
C GLU A 135 11.49 -4.93 7.06
N VAL A 136 11.78 -4.68 5.78
CA VAL A 136 10.88 -5.05 4.68
C VAL A 136 10.61 -6.56 4.69
N GLN A 137 11.66 -7.38 4.83
CA GLN A 137 11.50 -8.83 4.91
C GLN A 137 10.69 -9.25 6.14
N ARG A 138 10.98 -8.68 7.32
CA ARG A 138 10.24 -8.96 8.56
C ARG A 138 8.76 -8.63 8.42
N LEU A 139 8.41 -7.52 7.76
CA LEU A 139 7.03 -7.14 7.48
C LEU A 139 6.34 -8.17 6.56
N GLN A 140 7.02 -8.63 5.51
CA GLN A 140 6.49 -9.70 4.64
C GLN A 140 6.22 -10.99 5.43
N GLU A 141 7.17 -11.41 6.28
CA GLU A 141 7.03 -12.57 7.16
C GLU A 141 5.87 -12.40 8.18
N ALA A 142 5.59 -11.16 8.58
CA ALA A 142 4.45 -10.78 9.43
C ALA A 142 3.11 -10.65 8.68
N GLY A 143 3.09 -10.94 7.37
CA GLY A 143 1.88 -10.95 6.54
C GLY A 143 1.54 -9.62 5.85
N TYR A 144 2.47 -8.67 5.79
CA TYR A 144 2.28 -7.42 5.06
C TYR A 144 2.45 -7.63 3.55
N ALA A 145 1.44 -7.26 2.78
CA ALA A 145 1.47 -7.26 1.32
C ALA A 145 1.83 -5.87 0.77
N PHE A 146 2.46 -5.83 -0.41
CA PHE A 146 2.64 -4.58 -1.14
C PHE A 146 1.32 -4.12 -1.78
N PHE A 147 1.11 -2.81 -1.83
CA PHE A 147 -0.05 -2.21 -2.49
C PHE A 147 0.35 -1.31 -3.65
#